data_AF-A0A2D4GQW1-F1
#
_entry.id   AF-A0A2D4GQW1-F1
#
_cell.length_a   1.000
_cell.length_b   1.000
_cell.length_c   1.000
_cell.angle_alpha   90.00
_cell.angle_beta   90.00
_cell.angle_gamma   90.00
#
_symmetry.space_group_name_H-M   'P 1'
#
loop_
_entity.id
_entity.type
_entity.pdbx_description
1 polymer ?
#
loop_
_entity_poly.entity_id
_entity_poly.type
_entity_poly.pdbx_seq_one_letter_code
_entity_poly.pdbx_strand_id
1 'polypeptide(L)'
;TPEISLARVNCWDWPHLCLQENVTQFPIMKMYTKERAWLAYSGMWETKEMMKFIELSRNSCPVRLMTPEEIEEYLSDKTSSHRTVSVLGIFDSSMSEGKTSRECQKS
;
A
#
# COMPACT_ATOMS: atom_id res chain seq x y z
N THR A 1 -6.56 17.25 -0.25
CA THR A 1 -6.42 15.88 0.33
C THR A 1 -7.45 14.98 -0.34
N PRO A 2 -7.05 13.86 -0.99
CA PRO A 2 -8.01 12.84 -1.40
C PRO A 2 -8.73 12.34 -0.16
N GLU A 3 -10.05 12.32 -0.24
CA GLU A 3 -10.95 11.91 0.83
C GLU A 3 -10.84 10.40 1.05
N ILE A 4 -10.39 10.01 2.24
CA ILE A 4 -10.35 8.61 2.68
C ILE A 4 -11.55 8.41 3.59
N SER A 5 -12.44 7.50 3.22
CA SER A 5 -13.60 7.14 4.03
C SER A 5 -13.31 5.84 4.76
N LEU A 6 -13.53 5.83 6.07
CA LEU A 6 -13.47 4.63 6.89
C LEU A 6 -14.89 4.07 7.04
N ALA A 7 -15.02 2.76 6.82
CA ALA A 7 -16.28 2.05 6.99
C ALA A 7 -16.05 0.77 7.79
N ARG A 8 -17.06 0.35 8.55
CA ARG A 8 -17.07 -0.90 9.30
C ARG A 8 -18.24 -1.75 8.83
N VAL A 9 -18.00 -3.02 8.59
CA VAL A 9 -19.02 -4.02 8.29
C VAL A 9 -19.13 -4.98 9.47
N ASN A 10 -20.36 -5.23 9.92
CA ASN A 10 -20.63 -6.31 10.87
C ASN A 10 -21.05 -7.56 10.08
N CYS A 11 -20.22 -8.61 10.09
CA CYS A 11 -20.51 -9.84 9.36
C CYS A 11 -21.61 -10.70 9.98
N TRP A 12 -22.03 -10.40 11.21
CA TRP A 12 -23.24 -10.99 11.78
C TRP A 12 -24.50 -10.49 11.08
N ASP A 13 -24.57 -9.18 10.82
CA ASP A 13 -25.71 -8.55 10.17
C ASP A 13 -25.68 -8.73 8.63
N TRP A 14 -24.48 -8.79 8.05
CA TRP A 14 -24.24 -8.89 6.60
C TRP A 14 -23.40 -10.13 6.21
N PRO A 15 -23.84 -11.36 6.53
CA PRO A 15 -23.03 -12.56 6.32
C PRO A 15 -22.75 -12.84 4.84
N HIS A 16 -23.69 -12.54 3.94
CA HIS A 16 -23.53 -12.73 2.50
C HIS A 16 -22.41 -11.86 1.91
N LEU A 17 -22.30 -10.60 2.37
CA LEU A 17 -21.26 -9.67 1.94
C LEU A 17 -19.88 -10.17 2.37
N CYS A 18 -19.76 -10.64 3.62
CA CYS A 18 -18.50 -11.14 4.13
C CYS A 18 -18.07 -12.47 3.49
N LEU A 19 -19.03 -13.32 3.10
CA LEU A 19 -18.76 -14.51 2.30
C LEU A 19 -18.25 -14.12 0.90
N GLN A 20 -18.91 -13.18 0.22
CA GLN A 20 -18.49 -12.68 -1.09
C GLN A 20 -17.09 -12.05 -1.07
N GLU A 21 -16.78 -11.34 0.02
CA GLU A 21 -15.46 -10.75 0.26
C GLU A 21 -14.42 -11.76 0.78
N ASN A 22 -14.77 -13.05 0.88
CA ASN A 22 -13.91 -14.12 1.35
C ASN A 22 -13.26 -13.82 2.72
N VAL A 23 -14.04 -13.28 3.66
CA VAL A 23 -13.60 -12.99 5.02
C VAL A 23 -13.58 -14.29 5.84
N THR A 24 -12.38 -14.75 6.19
CA THR A 24 -12.17 -16.00 6.94
C THR A 24 -11.72 -15.79 8.38
N GLN A 25 -11.30 -14.56 8.72
CA GLN A 25 -10.79 -14.20 10.04
C GLN A 25 -11.21 -12.78 10.41
N PHE A 26 -11.33 -12.54 11.71
CA PHE A 26 -11.71 -11.23 12.26
C PHE A 26 -10.65 -10.73 13.26
N PRO A 27 -10.38 -9.42 13.31
CA PRO A 27 -10.80 -8.42 12.33
C PRO A 27 -10.00 -8.53 11.02
N ILE A 28 -10.59 -8.13 9.90
CA ILE A 28 -9.90 -7.91 8.63
C ILE A 28 -10.11 -6.46 8.19
N MET A 29 -9.05 -5.82 7.73
CA MET A 29 -9.11 -4.47 7.18
C MET A 29 -8.64 -4.50 5.73
N LYS A 30 -9.46 -3.96 4.84
CA LYS A 30 -9.21 -3.88 3.41
C LYS A 30 -9.28 -2.43 2.97
N MET A 31 -8.29 -1.98 2.20
CA MET A 31 -8.31 -0.68 1.53
C MET A 31 -8.69 -0.88 0.07
N TYR A 32 -9.83 -0.32 -0.33
CA TYR A 32 -10.34 -0.39 -1.70
C TYR A 32 -9.83 0.80 -2.52
N THR A 33 -9.27 0.54 -3.70
CA THR A 33 -8.84 1.59 -4.64
C THR A 33 -9.82 1.70 -5.82
N LYS A 34 -9.71 2.76 -6.62
CA LYS A 34 -10.60 3.02 -7.77
C LYS A 34 -10.62 1.88 -8.79
N GLU A 35 -9.57 1.07 -8.82
CA GLU A 35 -9.40 -0.05 -9.76
C GLU A 35 -10.09 -1.34 -9.30
N ARG A 36 -10.92 -1.29 -8.23
CA ARG A 36 -11.58 -2.45 -7.59
C ARG A 36 -10.62 -3.52 -7.05
N ALA A 37 -9.32 -3.24 -7.03
CA ALA A 37 -8.37 -4.01 -6.24
C ALA A 37 -8.45 -3.57 -4.77
N TRP A 38 -8.32 -4.52 -3.86
CA TRP A 38 -8.16 -4.25 -2.43
C TRP A 38 -6.78 -4.66 -1.95
N LEU A 39 -6.26 -3.90 -0.99
CA LEU A 39 -5.05 -4.25 -0.24
C LEU A 39 -5.45 -4.67 1.17
N ALA A 40 -5.03 -5.86 1.61
CA ALA A 40 -5.22 -6.28 2.99
C ALA A 40 -4.19 -5.60 3.88
N TYR A 41 -4.66 -5.01 4.97
CA TYR A 41 -3.78 -4.56 6.03
C TYR A 41 -3.43 -5.74 6.94
N SER A 42 -2.13 -6.04 7.05
CA SER A 42 -1.60 -7.09 7.92
C SER A 42 -0.61 -6.55 8.96
N GLY A 43 -0.57 -5.23 9.16
CA GLY A 43 0.30 -4.56 10.13
C GLY A 43 -0.27 -4.55 11.55
N MET A 44 0.37 -3.80 12.44
CA MET A 44 -0.07 -3.65 13.83
C MET A 44 -1.32 -2.78 13.94
N TRP A 45 -2.25 -3.11 14.84
CA TRP A 45 -3.52 -2.39 14.98
C TRP A 45 -3.43 -0.98 15.60
N GLU A 46 -2.24 -0.40 15.65
CA GLU A 46 -2.01 0.96 16.13
C GLU A 46 -2.39 1.98 15.05
N THR A 47 -3.01 3.09 15.46
CA THR A 47 -3.42 4.16 14.54
C THR A 47 -2.24 4.67 13.70
N LYS A 48 -1.05 4.76 14.30
CA LYS A 48 0.16 5.24 13.61
C LYS A 48 0.55 4.33 12.45
N GLU A 49 0.50 3.02 12.63
CA GLU A 49 0.85 2.05 11.60
C GLU A 49 -0.25 1.95 10.53
N MET A 50 -1.52 2.08 10.92
CA MET A 50 -2.62 2.19 9.95
C MET A 50 -2.50 3.43 9.07
N MET A 51 -2.18 4.59 9.66
CA MET A 51 -1.99 5.85 8.92
C MET A 51 -0.80 5.73 7.95
N LYS A 52 0.31 5.14 8.39
CA LYS A 52 1.45 4.82 7.54
C LYS A 52 1.05 3.96 6.34
N PHE A 53 0.28 2.90 6.55
CA PHE A 53 -0.19 2.04 5.46
C PHE A 53 -1.05 2.80 4.45
N ILE A 54 -1.96 3.65 4.93
CA ILE A 54 -2.81 4.49 4.07
C ILE A 54 -1.95 5.45 3.23
N GLU A 55 -0.96 6.10 3.83
CA GLU A 55 -0.04 7.01 3.14
C GLU A 55 0.78 6.28 2.07
N LEU A 56 1.39 5.14 2.42
CA LEU A 56 2.16 4.33 1.49
C LEU A 56 1.29 3.76 0.37
N SER A 57 0.04 3.41 0.64
CA SER A 57 -0.89 2.82 -0.32
C SER A 57 -1.29 3.74 -1.47
N ARG A 58 -1.09 5.04 -1.32
CA ARG A 58 -1.44 6.06 -2.34
C ARG A 58 -0.46 6.12 -3.50
N ASN A 59 0.78 5.69 -3.29
CA ASN A 59 1.82 5.71 -4.31
C ASN A 59 1.86 4.38 -5.07
N SER A 60 2.20 4.42 -6.35
CA SER A 60 2.45 3.21 -7.15
C SER A 60 3.57 2.39 -6.53
N CYS A 61 3.50 1.06 -6.65
CA CYS A 61 4.58 0.19 -6.20
C CYS A 61 5.10 -0.71 -7.32
N PRO A 62 6.42 -0.73 -7.57
CA PRO A 62 7.41 0.23 -7.07
C PRO A 62 7.16 1.66 -7.62
N VAL A 63 7.70 2.68 -6.94
CA VAL A 63 7.72 4.05 -7.49
C VAL A 63 8.70 4.08 -8.66
N ARG A 64 8.28 4.62 -9.81
CA ARG A 64 9.18 4.82 -10.96
C ARG A 64 9.77 6.21 -10.87
N LEU A 65 11.10 6.28 -10.81
CA LEU A 65 11.88 7.52 -10.79
C LEU A 65 12.67 7.56 -12.10
N MET A 66 12.53 8.65 -12.85
CA MET A 66 13.08 8.82 -14.19
C MET A 66 14.17 9.90 -14.26
N THR A 67 14.20 10.83 -13.31
CA THR A 67 15.20 11.91 -13.28
C THR A 67 16.07 11.90 -12.02
N PRO A 68 17.29 12.46 -12.07
CA PRO A 68 18.14 12.60 -10.89
C PRO A 68 17.48 13.39 -9.75
N GLU A 69 16.70 14.42 -10.07
CA GLU A 69 16.01 15.25 -9.08
C GLU A 69 14.94 14.45 -8.33
N GLU A 70 14.17 13.61 -9.02
CA GLU A 70 13.19 12.70 -8.40
C GLU A 70 13.87 11.68 -7.48
N ILE A 71 15.07 11.23 -7.85
CA ILE A 71 15.87 10.30 -7.05
C ILE A 71 16.38 11.00 -5.78
N GLU A 72 16.94 12.20 -5.91
CA GLU A 72 17.42 12.98 -4.78
C GLU A 72 16.29 13.34 -3.82
N GLU A 73 15.12 13.73 -4.33
CA GLU A 73 13.93 13.96 -3.51
C GLU A 73 13.52 12.68 -2.78
N TYR A 74 13.39 11.54 -3.47
CA TYR A 74 13.00 10.27 -2.85
C TYR A 74 13.98 9.81 -1.75
N LEU A 75 15.28 10.02 -1.93
CA LEU A 75 16.32 9.64 -0.97
C LEU A 75 16.47 10.63 0.18
N SER A 76 16.23 11.93 -0.07
CA SER A 76 16.34 12.99 0.93
C SER A 76 15.06 13.21 1.72
N ASP A 77 13.93 12.70 1.23
CA ASP A 77 12.61 12.79 1.86
C ASP A 77 12.60 12.17 3.26
N LYS A 78 12.85 13.03 4.25
CA LYS A 78 12.70 12.75 5.69
C LYS A 78 11.27 12.98 6.19
N THR A 79 10.34 13.39 5.31
CA THR A 79 8.98 13.81 5.70
C THR A 79 8.09 12.62 6.05
N SER A 80 8.36 11.46 5.46
CA SER A 80 7.80 10.20 5.91
C SER A 80 8.53 9.74 7.17
N SER A 81 8.04 10.17 8.34
CA SER A 81 8.41 9.70 9.70
C SER A 81 8.40 8.17 9.88
N HIS A 82 8.00 7.44 8.85
CA HIS A 82 7.74 6.02 8.81
C HIS A 82 8.68 5.23 7.88
N ARG A 83 9.56 5.91 7.13
CA ARG A 83 10.60 5.28 6.29
C ARG A 83 11.87 5.12 7.12
N THR A 84 12.20 3.88 7.47
CA THR A 84 13.47 3.56 8.17
C THR A 84 14.60 3.21 7.20
N VAL A 85 14.25 2.67 6.03
CA VAL A 85 15.19 2.27 4.98
C VAL A 85 14.60 2.62 3.62
N SER A 86 15.42 3.18 2.73
CA SER A 86 15.08 3.41 1.32
C SER A 86 15.86 2.43 0.44
N VAL A 87 15.17 1.81 -0.52
CA VAL A 87 15.78 0.90 -1.50
C VAL A 87 15.60 1.51 -2.89
N LEU A 88 16.69 1.61 -3.66
CA LEU A 88 16.70 2.09 -5.04
C LEU A 88 17.22 0.99 -5.95
N GLY A 89 16.39 0.56 -6.91
CA GLY A 89 16.80 -0.35 -7.97
C GLY A 89 17.19 0.45 -9.22
N ILE A 90 18.41 0.25 -9.71
CA ILE A 90 18.90 0.87 -10.96
C ILE A 90 18.88 -0.21 -12.04
N PHE A 91 18.16 0.06 -13.11
CA PHE A 91 17.99 -0.87 -14.23
C PHE A 91 18.45 -0.20 -15.52
N ASP A 92 19.32 -0.87 -16.27
CA ASP A 92 19.69 -0.46 -17.62
C ASP A 92 18.79 -1.16 -18.66
N SER A 93 18.68 -0.54 -19.84
CA SER A 93 17.96 -1.06 -21.01
C SER A 93 18.44 -2.43 -21.49
N SER A 94 19.69 -2.81 -21.21
CA SER A 94 20.25 -4.12 -21.55
C SER A 94 19.82 -5.24 -20.58
N MET A 95 19.23 -4.89 -19.44
CA MET A 95 18.76 -5.86 -18.45
C MET A 95 17.39 -6.40 -18.89
N SER A 96 17.26 -7.73 -18.91
CA SER A 96 15.95 -8.37 -19.15
C SER A 96 14.95 -7.87 -18.12
N GLU A 97 13.72 -7.53 -18.53
CA GLU A 97 12.64 -7.23 -17.60
C GLU A 97 12.51 -8.37 -16.58
N GLY A 98 12.98 -8.14 -15.35
CA GLY A 98 12.66 -9.02 -14.24
C GLY A 98 11.15 -9.04 -14.05
N LYS A 99 10.61 -10.11 -13.45
CA LYS A 99 9.20 -10.14 -13.08
C LYS A 99 8.88 -8.83 -12.36
N THR A 100 8.06 -7.97 -12.97
CA THR A 100 7.57 -6.76 -12.31
C THR A 100 6.99 -7.24 -10.99
N SER A 101 7.59 -6.90 -9.86
CA SER A 101 6.98 -7.15 -8.56
C SER A 101 5.78 -6.21 -8.50
N ARG A 102 4.65 -6.66 -9.04
CA ARG A 102 3.42 -5.86 -9.13
C ARG A 102 2.83 -5.58 -7.75
N GLU A 103 3.34 -6.25 -6.73
CA GLU A 103 3.01 -6.04 -5.33
C GLU A 103 4.31 -5.80 -4.57
N CYS A 104 4.42 -4.62 -3.97
CA CYS A 104 5.19 -4.51 -2.74
C CYS A 104 4.20 -4.76 -1.60
N GLN A 105 4.59 -5.59 -0.64
CA GLN A 105 3.87 -5.71 0.62
C GLN A 105 3.97 -4.37 1.36
N LYS A 106 2.85 -3.66 1.49
CA LYS A 106 2.76 -2.44 2.31
C LYS A 106 2.28 -2.89 3.69
N SER A 107 3.16 -2.82 4.69
CA SER A 107 2.89 -3.18 6.09
C SER A 107 2.65 -1.95 6.95
#